data_AF-A0A317K960-F1
#
_entry.id   AF-A0A317K960-F1
#
_cell.length_a   1.000
_cell.length_b   1.000
_cell.length_c   1.000
_cell.angle_alpha   90.00
_cell.angle_beta   90.00
_cell.angle_gamma   90.00
#
_symmetry.space_group_name_H-M   'P 1'
#
loop_
_entity.id
_entity.type
_entity.pdbx_description
1 polymer ?
#
loop_
_entity_poly.entity_id
_entity_poly.type
_entity_poly.pdbx_seq_one_letter_code
_entity_poly.pdbx_strand_id
1 'polypeptide(L)'
;MIDEQTEKPRSSFWKELPILLGVAILVAVLVRAFVLQTFFIPSPSMENTLQIDDRVLVNKLVYDFRSPHRGEVIVFKAPTEWSGNPAGEDFIKRVIGVPGDHVICCDRTGPKERLIINGKPLDEPYIYSANGEQDKPADQDFDITVPQGRLWVMGDHRSASGDSLEHWQQSGQDITEATIPEDRVVGRAFTIFWPVGRATWLTVPKPFDAIPNP
;
A
#
# COMPACT_ATOMS: atom_id res chain seq x y z
N MET A 1 -21.51 -57.03 31.45
CA MET A 1 -20.56 -56.12 30.79
C MET A 1 -21.04 -55.98 29.35
N ILE A 2 -21.69 -54.85 29.02
CA ILE A 2 -21.83 -54.22 27.69
C ILE A 2 -22.55 -52.87 27.98
N ASP A 3 -22.00 -51.81 27.41
CA ASP A 3 -22.18 -50.40 27.75
C ASP A 3 -23.61 -49.85 27.62
N GLU A 4 -23.97 -49.01 28.58
CA GLU A 4 -25.13 -48.12 28.52
C GLU A 4 -24.77 -46.91 27.64
N GLN A 5 -25.21 -46.93 26.38
CA GLN A 5 -25.15 -45.76 25.51
C GLN A 5 -26.18 -44.72 25.97
N THR A 6 -25.72 -43.72 26.73
CA THR A 6 -26.50 -42.54 27.07
C THR A 6 -26.54 -41.60 25.88
N GLU A 7 -27.65 -41.62 25.12
CA GLU A 7 -27.91 -40.61 24.10
C GLU A 7 -28.06 -39.22 24.75
N LYS A 8 -27.14 -38.31 24.46
CA LYS A 8 -27.30 -36.88 24.81
C LYS A 8 -28.46 -36.28 24.02
N PRO A 9 -29.45 -35.63 24.65
CA PRO A 9 -30.58 -35.04 23.95
C PRO A 9 -30.10 -33.90 23.03
N ARG A 10 -30.51 -33.94 21.76
CA ARG A 10 -30.17 -33.00 20.65
C ARG A 10 -30.62 -31.54 20.88
N SER A 11 -31.00 -31.15 22.09
CA SER A 11 -31.59 -29.85 22.41
C SER A 11 -30.59 -28.73 22.75
N SER A 12 -29.32 -29.06 23.05
CA SER A 12 -28.28 -28.04 23.29
C SER A 12 -27.71 -27.49 21.97
N PHE A 13 -27.60 -28.32 20.92
CA PHE A 13 -27.08 -27.90 19.62
C PHE A 13 -27.86 -26.72 19.01
N TRP A 14 -29.20 -26.77 19.03
CA TRP A 14 -30.04 -25.70 18.48
C TRP A 14 -30.14 -24.45 19.37
N LYS A 15 -29.75 -24.54 20.64
CA LYS A 15 -29.65 -23.39 21.58
C LYS A 15 -28.27 -22.73 21.55
N GLU A 16 -27.22 -23.51 21.36
CA GLU A 16 -25.83 -23.04 21.25
C GLU A 16 -25.54 -22.46 19.85
N LEU A 17 -26.20 -22.97 18.81
CA LEU A 17 -26.02 -22.50 17.43
C LEU A 17 -26.29 -20.98 17.26
N PRO A 18 -27.38 -20.38 17.77
CA PRO A 18 -27.59 -18.94 17.71
C PRO A 18 -26.52 -18.13 18.45
N ILE A 19 -26.04 -18.62 19.59
CA ILE A 19 -24.99 -17.96 20.37
C ILE A 19 -23.68 -17.97 19.58
N LEU A 20 -23.29 -19.13 19.04
CA LEU A 20 -22.09 -19.26 18.21
C LEU A 20 -22.17 -18.39 16.95
N LEU A 21 -23.33 -18.37 16.29
CA LEU A 21 -23.56 -17.52 15.12
C LEU A 21 -23.46 -16.03 15.50
N GLY A 22 -24.04 -15.63 16.63
CA GLY A 22 -23.97 -14.26 17.13
C GLY A 22 -22.53 -13.83 17.45
N VAL A 23 -21.76 -14.69 18.12
CA VAL A 23 -20.34 -14.44 18.38
C VAL A 23 -19.54 -14.36 17.08
N ALA A 24 -19.78 -15.27 16.12
CA ALA A 24 -19.10 -15.25 14.83
C ALA A 24 -19.38 -13.95 14.05
N ILE A 25 -20.63 -13.48 14.03
CA ILE A 25 -21.01 -12.20 13.42
C ILE A 25 -20.33 -11.04 14.14
N LEU A 26 -20.35 -11.02 15.47
CA LEU A 26 -19.69 -9.98 16.25
C LEU A 26 -18.19 -9.91 15.95
N VAL A 27 -17.52 -11.06 15.95
CA VAL A 27 -16.10 -11.15 15.61
C VAL A 27 -15.85 -10.66 14.18
N ALA A 28 -16.66 -11.08 13.20
CA ALA A 28 -16.53 -10.63 11.82
C ALA A 28 -16.71 -9.10 11.68
N VAL A 29 -17.65 -8.51 12.42
CA VAL A 29 -17.85 -7.05 12.47
C VAL A 29 -16.64 -6.35 13.08
N LEU A 30 -16.09 -6.85 14.18
CA LEU A 30 -14.90 -6.28 14.81
C LEU A 30 -13.68 -6.37 13.90
N VAL A 31 -13.45 -7.52 13.27
CA VAL A 31 -12.37 -7.71 12.30
C VAL A 31 -12.51 -6.73 11.15
N ARG A 32 -13.72 -6.56 10.60
CA ARG A 32 -13.96 -5.62 9.51
C ARG A 32 -13.86 -4.15 9.93
N ALA A 33 -14.20 -3.84 11.18
CA ALA A 33 -14.12 -2.47 11.69
C ALA A 33 -12.67 -2.04 11.96
N PHE A 34 -11.88 -2.93 12.57
CA PHE A 34 -10.58 -2.58 13.15
C PHE A 34 -9.38 -3.19 12.43
N VAL A 35 -9.53 -4.32 11.73
CA VAL A 35 -8.38 -5.08 11.21
C VAL A 35 -8.28 -4.96 9.70
N LEU A 36 -9.38 -5.24 8.99
CA LEU A 36 -9.39 -5.41 7.54
C LEU A 36 -10.39 -4.47 6.87
N GLN A 37 -9.91 -3.71 5.89
CA GLN A 37 -10.75 -2.87 5.04
C GLN A 37 -10.55 -3.25 3.57
N THR A 38 -11.64 -3.24 2.81
CA THR A 38 -11.64 -3.52 1.37
C THR A 38 -11.62 -2.21 0.59
N PHE A 39 -10.74 -2.11 -0.41
CA PHE A 39 -10.71 -0.96 -1.32
C PHE A 39 -10.89 -1.43 -2.76
N PHE A 40 -11.55 -0.59 -3.56
CA PHE A 40 -11.72 -0.73 -5.01
C PHE A 40 -10.72 0.17 -5.71
N ILE A 41 -10.14 -0.27 -6.83
CA ILE A 41 -9.13 0.47 -7.59
C ILE A 41 -9.76 1.12 -8.83
N PRO A 42 -10.02 2.45 -8.82
CA PRO A 42 -10.69 3.14 -9.93
C PRO A 42 -9.72 3.73 -10.97
N SER A 43 -8.40 3.72 -10.72
CA SER A 43 -7.42 4.46 -11.54
C SER A 43 -6.20 3.62 -11.93
N PRO A 44 -5.50 4.00 -13.01
CA PRO A 44 -4.36 3.24 -13.54
C PRO A 44 -3.02 3.55 -12.86
N SER A 45 -2.96 4.47 -11.88
CA SER A 45 -1.68 4.94 -11.27
C SER A 45 -0.79 3.85 -10.66
N MET A 46 -1.36 2.66 -10.41
CA MET A 46 -0.66 1.49 -9.87
C MET A 46 -0.64 0.32 -10.86
N GLU A 47 -0.95 0.54 -12.14
CA GLU A 47 -0.98 -0.50 -13.17
C GLU A 47 0.31 -1.33 -13.22
N ASN A 48 0.19 -2.55 -13.75
CA ASN A 48 1.12 -3.67 -13.60
C ASN A 48 1.04 -4.35 -12.21
N THR A 49 0.95 -3.57 -11.13
CA THR A 49 0.73 -4.12 -9.77
C THR A 49 -0.76 -4.26 -9.45
N LEU A 50 -1.54 -3.18 -9.62
CA LEU A 50 -2.98 -3.11 -9.42
C LEU A 50 -3.62 -2.61 -10.71
N GLN A 51 -4.56 -3.36 -11.28
CA GLN A 51 -5.31 -2.87 -12.45
C GLN A 51 -6.61 -2.23 -11.98
N ILE A 52 -7.22 -1.48 -12.90
CA ILE A 52 -8.58 -0.99 -12.76
C ILE A 52 -9.51 -2.17 -12.46
N ASP A 53 -10.48 -1.94 -11.57
CA ASP A 53 -11.46 -2.90 -11.05
C ASP A 53 -10.95 -3.92 -10.03
N ASP A 54 -9.66 -3.88 -9.66
CA ASP A 54 -9.15 -4.71 -8.57
C ASP A 54 -9.82 -4.35 -7.24
N ARG A 55 -9.93 -5.37 -6.38
CA ARG A 55 -10.25 -5.18 -4.96
C ARG A 55 -9.13 -5.72 -4.10
N VAL A 56 -8.64 -4.87 -3.22
CA VAL A 56 -7.56 -5.16 -2.30
C VAL A 56 -8.06 -5.22 -0.86
N LEU A 57 -7.42 -6.08 -0.06
CA LEU A 57 -7.56 -6.05 1.39
C LEU A 57 -6.39 -5.27 1.99
N VAL A 58 -6.74 -4.42 2.94
CA VAL A 58 -5.82 -3.55 3.66
C VAL A 58 -5.80 -3.93 5.13
N ASN A 59 -4.60 -4.13 5.68
CA ASN A 59 -4.38 -4.34 7.10
C ASN A 59 -4.16 -2.99 7.79
N LYS A 60 -5.11 -2.59 8.64
CA LYS A 60 -5.09 -1.32 9.35
C LYS A 60 -4.18 -1.35 10.58
N LEU A 61 -4.19 -2.47 11.30
CA LEU A 61 -3.46 -2.61 12.57
C LEU A 61 -1.95 -2.60 12.42
N VAL A 62 -1.43 -2.94 11.24
CA VAL A 62 0.01 -3.12 11.06
C VAL A 62 0.81 -1.87 11.42
N TYR A 63 0.25 -0.68 11.20
CA TYR A 63 0.95 0.58 11.45
C TYR A 63 0.73 1.18 12.84
N ASP A 64 -0.12 0.57 13.65
CA ASP A 64 -0.23 0.88 15.09
C ASP A 64 0.98 0.35 15.88
N PHE A 65 1.70 -0.63 15.31
CA PHE A 65 2.82 -1.33 15.97
C PHE A 65 4.17 -1.10 15.31
N ARG A 66 4.21 -0.57 14.08
CA ARG A 66 5.46 -0.28 13.35
C ARG A 66 5.25 0.79 12.28
N SER A 67 6.31 1.45 11.85
CA SER A 67 6.22 2.37 10.71
C SER A 67 6.10 1.63 9.36
N PRO A 68 5.58 2.30 8.32
CA PRO A 68 5.65 1.86 6.94
C PRO A 68 7.09 1.66 6.47
N HIS A 69 7.33 0.61 5.68
CA HIS A 69 8.64 0.32 5.09
C HIS A 69 8.64 0.62 3.59
N ARG A 70 9.84 0.84 3.05
CA ARG A 70 10.05 0.99 1.60
C ARG A 70 9.49 -0.22 0.85
N GLY A 71 8.93 0.04 -0.32
CA GLY A 71 8.33 -0.93 -1.21
C GLY A 71 6.97 -1.46 -0.79
N GLU A 72 6.44 -1.08 0.38
CA GLU A 72 5.06 -1.41 0.76
C GLU A 72 4.06 -0.62 -0.08
N VAL A 73 2.96 -1.28 -0.48
CA VAL A 73 1.80 -0.60 -1.07
C VAL A 73 0.84 -0.23 0.05
N ILE A 74 0.53 1.04 0.18
CA ILE A 74 -0.26 1.59 1.28
C ILE A 74 -1.47 2.35 0.77
N VAL A 75 -2.53 2.32 1.56
CA VAL A 75 -3.66 3.25 1.40
C VAL A 75 -3.50 4.36 2.43
N PHE A 76 -3.68 5.61 2.02
CA PHE A 76 -3.58 6.77 2.88
C PHE A 76 -4.63 7.83 2.52
N LYS A 77 -4.96 8.68 3.48
CA LYS A 77 -5.81 9.85 3.25
C LYS A 77 -4.97 10.95 2.62
N ALA A 78 -5.17 11.22 1.33
CA ALA A 78 -4.44 12.24 0.61
C ALA A 78 -4.59 13.62 1.28
N PRO A 79 -3.53 14.44 1.32
CA PRO A 79 -3.63 15.84 1.72
C PRO A 79 -4.65 16.60 0.85
N THR A 80 -5.17 17.72 1.37
CA THR A 80 -6.15 18.53 0.63
C THR A 80 -5.51 19.12 -0.62
N GLU A 81 -4.23 19.44 -0.52
CA GLU A 81 -3.37 19.95 -1.59
C GLU A 81 -3.27 18.95 -2.74
N TRP A 82 -3.43 17.65 -2.47
CA TRP A 82 -3.33 16.59 -3.47
C TRP A 82 -4.68 16.28 -4.12
N SER A 83 -5.72 16.16 -3.29
CA SER A 83 -7.04 15.71 -3.73
C SER A 83 -7.96 16.85 -4.15
N GLY A 84 -7.65 18.10 -3.78
CA GLY A 84 -8.58 19.22 -3.89
C GLY A 84 -9.84 19.07 -3.02
N ASN A 85 -9.93 18.00 -2.21
CA ASN A 85 -11.09 17.63 -1.44
C ASN A 85 -10.79 17.73 0.06
N PRO A 86 -11.37 18.71 0.78
CA PRO A 86 -11.16 18.87 2.21
C PRO A 86 -11.62 17.68 3.06
N ALA A 87 -12.54 16.85 2.53
CA ALA A 87 -12.97 15.63 3.22
C ALA A 87 -11.91 14.51 3.18
N GLY A 88 -10.87 14.67 2.35
CA GLY A 88 -9.83 13.69 2.10
C GLY A 88 -10.30 12.55 1.18
N GLU A 89 -9.46 12.18 0.23
CA GLU A 89 -9.66 11.02 -0.65
C GLU A 89 -8.66 9.92 -0.31
N ASP A 90 -9.07 8.66 -0.44
CA ASP A 90 -8.18 7.51 -0.20
C ASP A 90 -7.34 7.24 -1.44
N PHE A 91 -6.03 7.41 -1.30
CA PHE A 91 -5.07 7.12 -2.36
C PHE A 91 -4.32 5.84 -2.03
N ILE A 92 -3.93 5.11 -3.08
CA ILE A 92 -3.07 3.93 -2.99
C ILE A 92 -1.81 4.15 -3.81
N LYS A 93 -0.66 4.02 -3.17
CA LYS A 93 0.67 4.24 -3.76
C LYS A 93 1.70 3.32 -3.10
N ARG A 94 2.88 3.23 -3.69
CA ARG A 94 4.04 2.53 -3.10
C ARG A 94 4.89 3.50 -2.30
N VAL A 95 5.31 3.10 -1.11
CA VAL A 95 6.31 3.82 -0.33
C VAL A 95 7.67 3.66 -1.01
N ILE A 96 8.26 4.75 -1.47
CA ILE A 96 9.59 4.75 -2.07
C ILE A 96 10.63 5.20 -1.04
N GLY A 97 10.34 6.28 -0.31
CA GLY A 97 11.19 6.80 0.76
C GLY A 97 10.47 6.88 2.10
N VAL A 98 11.20 6.55 3.17
CA VAL A 98 10.79 6.65 4.59
C VAL A 98 11.58 7.79 5.28
N PRO A 99 11.24 8.20 6.51
CA PRO A 99 11.92 9.31 7.19
C PRO A 99 13.45 9.26 7.13
N GLY A 100 14.06 10.36 6.69
CA GLY A 100 15.51 10.52 6.56
C GLY A 100 16.10 10.06 5.23
N ASP A 101 15.34 9.34 4.40
CA ASP A 101 15.85 8.89 3.10
C ASP A 101 16.22 10.05 2.19
N HIS A 102 17.40 9.94 1.58
CA HIS A 102 17.82 10.76 0.48
C HIS A 102 17.45 10.07 -0.84
N VAL A 103 16.49 10.63 -1.57
CA VAL A 103 15.97 10.06 -2.82
C VAL A 103 16.32 10.99 -3.97
N ILE A 104 17.00 10.46 -4.98
CA ILE A 104 17.46 11.22 -6.14
C ILE A 104 17.00 10.52 -7.42
N CYS A 105 16.47 11.31 -8.36
CA CYS A 105 16.45 10.92 -9.76
C CYS A 105 17.56 11.64 -10.54
N CYS A 106 18.41 10.94 -11.30
CA CYS A 106 18.50 9.48 -11.47
C CYS A 106 19.93 9.00 -11.76
N ASP A 107 20.22 7.73 -11.40
CA ASP A 107 21.37 7.01 -11.93
C ASP A 107 21.13 6.66 -13.40
N ARG A 108 21.98 7.22 -14.27
CA ARG A 108 21.97 7.03 -15.74
C ARG A 108 23.22 6.31 -16.25
N THR A 109 24.02 5.73 -15.36
CA THR A 109 25.26 5.04 -15.71
C THR A 109 25.02 3.63 -16.28
N GLY A 110 23.87 3.03 -15.93
CA GLY A 110 23.48 1.69 -16.33
C GLY A 110 22.62 1.65 -17.61
N PRO A 111 22.18 0.44 -18.02
CA PRO A 111 21.36 0.25 -19.23
C PRO A 111 19.92 0.78 -19.09
N LYS A 112 19.50 1.15 -17.88
CA LYS A 112 18.20 1.76 -17.58
C LYS A 112 18.38 2.82 -16.50
N GLU A 113 17.53 3.84 -16.51
CA GLU A 113 17.48 4.87 -15.47
C GLU A 113 16.99 4.24 -14.15
N ARG A 114 17.53 4.67 -13.02
CA ARG A 114 17.16 4.17 -11.68
C ARG A 114 17.09 5.32 -10.68
N LEU A 115 16.14 5.26 -9.75
CA LEU A 115 16.21 6.08 -8.55
C LEU A 115 17.43 5.67 -7.72
N ILE A 116 18.04 6.64 -7.04
CA ILE A 116 19.08 6.41 -6.04
C ILE A 116 18.46 6.70 -4.69
N ILE A 117 18.51 5.74 -3.77
CA ILE A 117 18.05 5.91 -2.38
C ILE A 117 19.25 5.68 -1.47
N ASN A 118 19.62 6.68 -0.67
CA ASN A 118 20.76 6.64 0.25
C ASN A 118 22.05 6.19 -0.45
N GLY A 119 22.31 6.75 -1.64
CA GLY A 119 23.46 6.43 -2.48
C GLY A 119 23.40 5.07 -3.21
N LYS A 120 22.32 4.30 -3.05
CA LYS A 120 22.14 2.99 -3.70
C LYS A 120 21.15 3.09 -4.87
N PRO A 121 21.54 2.76 -6.12
CA PRO A 121 20.59 2.61 -7.21
C PRO A 121 19.58 1.50 -6.93
N LEU A 122 18.30 1.80 -7.08
CA LEU A 122 17.19 0.90 -6.87
C LEU A 122 16.72 0.30 -8.20
N ASP A 123 16.66 -1.03 -8.26
CA ASP A 123 15.98 -1.73 -9.37
C ASP A 123 14.48 -1.82 -9.10
N GLU A 124 13.66 -1.31 -10.02
CA GLU A 124 12.20 -1.20 -9.84
C GLU A 124 11.44 -2.08 -10.85
N PRO A 125 11.40 -3.42 -10.68
CA PRO A 125 10.76 -4.32 -11.64
C PRO A 125 9.22 -4.20 -11.69
N TYR A 126 8.64 -3.46 -10.75
CA TYR A 126 7.19 -3.24 -10.64
C TYR A 126 6.70 -2.04 -11.45
N ILE A 127 7.60 -1.17 -11.93
CA ILE A 127 7.19 -0.02 -12.74
C ILE A 127 6.44 -0.51 -13.98
N TYR A 128 5.36 0.18 -14.30
CA TYR A 128 4.50 -0.09 -15.43
C TYR A 128 5.30 -0.21 -16.73
N SER A 129 4.86 -1.15 -17.57
CA SER A 129 5.45 -1.36 -18.87
C SER A 129 4.36 -1.75 -19.87
N ALA A 130 4.42 -1.16 -21.06
CA ALA A 130 3.54 -1.48 -22.18
C ALA A 130 4.37 -1.67 -23.46
N ASN A 131 3.99 -2.64 -24.29
CA ASN A 131 4.64 -2.91 -25.57
C ASN A 131 6.17 -3.13 -25.50
N GLY A 132 6.67 -3.61 -24.36
CA GLY A 132 8.11 -3.85 -24.13
C GLY A 132 8.88 -2.61 -23.64
N GLU A 133 8.22 -1.47 -23.45
CA GLU A 133 8.81 -0.26 -22.89
C GLU A 133 8.34 -0.08 -21.45
N GLN A 134 9.28 0.13 -20.53
CA GLN A 134 9.00 0.44 -19.13
C GLN A 134 9.01 1.97 -18.94
N ASP A 135 8.10 2.46 -18.11
CA ASP A 135 8.12 3.86 -17.69
C ASP A 135 9.48 4.22 -17.07
N LYS A 136 9.88 5.49 -17.21
CA LYS A 136 11.03 6.02 -16.49
C LYS A 136 10.72 6.07 -14.99
N PRO A 137 11.74 5.92 -14.11
CA PRO A 137 11.51 6.09 -12.68
C PRO A 137 11.00 7.48 -12.29
N ALA A 138 11.31 8.51 -13.06
CA ALA A 138 10.74 9.83 -12.93
C ALA A 138 10.77 10.53 -14.28
N ASP A 139 9.84 11.45 -14.49
CA ASP A 139 9.76 12.31 -15.67
C ASP A 139 10.73 13.50 -15.59
N GLN A 140 11.22 13.83 -14.40
CA GLN A 140 12.20 14.89 -14.16
C GLN A 140 13.20 14.55 -13.04
N ASP A 141 14.29 15.31 -13.01
CA ASP A 141 15.28 15.24 -11.94
C ASP A 141 14.73 15.86 -10.64
N PHE A 142 15.08 15.23 -9.52
CA PHE A 142 14.82 15.74 -8.18
C PHE A 142 15.86 15.19 -7.21
N ASP A 143 16.07 15.91 -6.12
CA ASP A 143 16.98 15.56 -5.04
C ASP A 143 16.30 16.00 -3.74
N ILE A 144 15.83 15.04 -2.96
CA ILE A 144 15.04 15.29 -1.75
C ILE A 144 15.53 14.46 -0.58
N THR A 145 15.30 14.98 0.62
CA THR A 145 15.38 14.21 1.86
C THR A 145 14.00 14.13 2.48
N VAL A 146 13.51 12.92 2.74
CA VAL A 146 12.18 12.69 3.32
C VAL A 146 12.15 13.22 4.76
N PRO A 147 11.24 14.15 5.11
CA PRO A 147 11.17 14.68 6.47
C PRO A 147 10.77 13.63 7.50
N GLN A 148 11.08 13.88 8.76
CA GLN A 148 10.69 12.99 9.86
C GLN A 148 9.16 12.85 9.97
N GLY A 149 8.70 11.61 10.18
CA GLY A 149 7.27 11.27 10.26
C GLY A 149 6.51 11.41 8.94
N ARG A 150 7.21 11.48 7.80
CA ARG A 150 6.62 11.58 6.46
C ARG A 150 7.14 10.51 5.52
N LEU A 151 6.40 10.28 4.45
CA LEU A 151 6.69 9.28 3.42
C LEU A 151 6.72 9.93 2.05
N TRP A 152 7.68 9.51 1.23
CA TRP A 152 7.71 9.77 -0.21
C TRP A 152 7.07 8.58 -0.93
N VAL A 153 5.94 8.81 -1.60
CA VAL A 153 5.11 7.77 -2.20
C VAL A 153 4.96 7.99 -3.70
N MET A 154 5.06 6.93 -4.49
CA MET A 154 4.93 7.00 -5.94
C MET A 154 4.01 5.91 -6.48
N GLY A 155 3.39 6.17 -7.62
CA GLY A 155 2.67 5.20 -8.41
C GLY A 155 3.61 4.25 -9.12
N ASP A 156 3.14 3.04 -9.38
CA ASP A 156 3.87 2.08 -10.22
C ASP A 156 3.73 2.44 -11.71
N HIS A 157 2.63 3.07 -12.11
CA HIS A 157 2.44 3.69 -13.42
C HIS A 157 2.86 5.15 -13.35
N ARG A 158 4.17 5.39 -13.46
CA ARG A 158 4.82 6.69 -13.19
C ARG A 158 4.23 7.81 -14.02
N SER A 159 4.01 7.57 -15.31
CA SER A 159 3.46 8.56 -16.24
C SER A 159 1.98 8.89 -16.04
N ALA A 160 1.26 8.13 -15.19
CA ALA A 160 -0.18 8.28 -14.94
C ALA A 160 -0.51 8.40 -13.44
N SER A 161 0.38 9.00 -12.64
CA SER A 161 0.27 9.02 -11.19
C SER A 161 0.44 10.42 -10.58
N GLY A 162 -0.66 10.94 -10.02
CA GLY A 162 -0.64 12.05 -9.07
C GLY A 162 -0.15 11.59 -7.71
N ASP A 163 1.15 11.75 -7.50
CA ASP A 163 1.86 11.29 -6.31
C ASP A 163 2.88 12.32 -5.82
N SER A 164 3.81 11.91 -4.95
CA SER A 164 4.79 12.82 -4.37
C SER A 164 5.58 13.62 -5.40
N LEU A 165 5.91 13.03 -6.55
CA LEU A 165 6.71 13.72 -7.56
C LEU A 165 5.92 14.83 -8.26
N GLU A 166 4.66 14.57 -8.61
CA GLU A 166 3.78 15.58 -9.20
C GLU A 166 3.56 16.74 -8.21
N HIS A 167 3.33 16.43 -6.93
CA HIS A 167 3.11 17.46 -5.92
C HIS A 167 4.38 18.24 -5.55
N TRP A 168 5.56 17.63 -5.66
CA TRP A 168 6.84 18.34 -5.59
C TRP A 168 6.97 19.41 -6.68
N GLN A 169 6.51 19.10 -7.89
CA GLN A 169 6.53 20.06 -8.99
C GLN A 169 5.53 21.19 -8.76
N GLN A 170 4.30 20.84 -8.41
CA GLN A 170 3.20 21.78 -8.25
C GLN A 170 3.39 22.74 -7.08
N SER A 171 4.02 22.29 -5.99
CA SER A 171 4.31 23.13 -4.81
C SER A 171 5.50 24.06 -4.99
N GLY A 172 6.18 24.03 -6.15
CA GLY A 172 7.42 24.77 -6.34
C GLY A 172 8.57 24.20 -5.50
N GLN A 173 8.61 22.87 -5.36
CA GLN A 173 9.65 22.12 -4.66
C GLN A 173 9.58 22.24 -3.13
N ASP A 174 8.36 22.26 -2.57
CA ASP A 174 8.15 22.09 -1.13
C ASP A 174 8.04 20.61 -0.77
N ILE A 175 9.01 20.12 0.02
CA ILE A 175 9.10 18.70 0.38
C ILE A 175 8.02 18.27 1.36
N THR A 176 7.53 19.21 2.17
CA THR A 176 6.47 18.94 3.14
C THR A 176 5.16 18.75 2.39
N GLU A 177 4.85 19.60 1.42
CA GLU A 177 3.66 19.44 0.57
C GLU A 177 3.76 18.20 -0.33
N ALA A 178 4.96 17.84 -0.78
CA ALA A 178 5.20 16.69 -1.66
C ALA A 178 5.23 15.33 -0.96
N THR A 179 5.24 15.27 0.37
CA THR A 179 5.23 14.01 1.13
C THR A 179 3.95 13.87 1.92
N ILE A 180 3.65 12.67 2.41
CA ILE A 180 2.46 12.43 3.25
C ILE A 180 2.86 12.07 4.68
N PRO A 181 2.14 12.56 5.71
CA PRO A 181 2.38 12.14 7.10
C PRO A 181 2.14 10.63 7.29
N GLU A 182 2.95 9.98 8.13
CA GLU A 182 2.74 8.56 8.49
C GLU A 182 1.37 8.31 9.15
N ASP A 183 0.88 9.27 9.93
CA ASP A 183 -0.42 9.16 10.62
C ASP A 183 -1.64 9.27 9.68
N ARG A 184 -1.44 9.63 8.42
CA ARG A 184 -2.47 9.61 7.37
C ARG A 184 -2.58 8.25 6.69
N VAL A 185 -1.69 7.32 6.99
CA VAL A 185 -1.72 5.97 6.42
C VAL A 185 -2.86 5.17 7.05
N VAL A 186 -3.79 4.73 6.21
CA VAL A 186 -4.95 3.91 6.62
C VAL A 186 -4.52 2.46 6.87
N GLY A 187 -3.58 1.95 6.06
CA GLY A 187 -3.06 0.60 6.25
C GLY A 187 -2.30 0.08 5.03
N ARG A 188 -1.73 -1.12 5.18
CA ARG A 188 -0.98 -1.81 4.13
C ARG A 188 -1.90 -2.63 3.25
N ALA A 189 -1.89 -2.39 1.94
CA ALA A 189 -2.48 -3.32 0.98
C ALA A 189 -1.59 -4.56 0.86
N PHE A 190 -2.15 -5.74 1.17
CA PHE A 190 -1.35 -6.97 1.26
C PHE A 190 -1.82 -8.07 0.31
N THR A 191 -3.01 -7.95 -0.28
CA THR A 191 -3.52 -8.92 -1.25
C THR A 191 -4.54 -8.29 -2.18
N ILE A 192 -4.52 -8.71 -3.44
CA ILE A 192 -5.65 -8.60 -4.36
C ILE A 192 -6.49 -9.86 -4.13
N PHE A 193 -7.77 -9.70 -3.82
CA PHE A 193 -8.67 -10.84 -3.59
C PHE A 193 -9.75 -10.97 -4.67
N TRP A 194 -9.95 -9.93 -5.47
CA TRP A 194 -10.91 -9.91 -6.58
C TRP A 194 -10.37 -9.04 -7.72
N PRO A 195 -10.54 -9.43 -9.00
CA PRO A 195 -11.18 -10.67 -9.48
C PRO A 195 -10.36 -11.91 -9.13
N VAL A 196 -11.01 -13.07 -8.95
CA VAL A 196 -10.36 -14.30 -8.47
C VAL A 196 -9.19 -14.73 -9.36
N GLY A 197 -9.28 -14.52 -10.68
CA GLY A 197 -8.20 -14.84 -11.63
C GLY A 197 -6.93 -14.00 -11.45
N ARG A 198 -6.96 -12.92 -10.66
CA ARG A 198 -5.83 -12.07 -10.33
C ARG A 198 -5.50 -12.05 -8.84
N ALA A 199 -6.12 -12.94 -8.06
CA ALA A 199 -5.86 -13.00 -6.64
C ALA A 199 -4.39 -13.35 -6.36
N THR A 200 -3.71 -12.48 -5.62
CA THR A 200 -2.27 -12.61 -5.33
C THR A 200 -1.89 -11.84 -4.06
N TRP A 201 -0.72 -12.14 -3.51
CA TRP A 201 -0.15 -11.42 -2.38
C TRP A 201 0.71 -10.25 -2.86
N LEU A 202 0.49 -9.08 -2.26
CA LEU A 202 1.29 -7.88 -2.50
C LEU A 202 2.52 -7.93 -1.58
N THR A 203 3.65 -8.35 -2.15
CA THR A 203 4.93 -8.46 -1.45
C THR A 203 5.80 -7.24 -1.69
N VAL A 204 6.74 -6.99 -0.78
CA VAL A 204 7.76 -5.96 -0.96
C VAL A 204 8.77 -6.47 -1.99
N PRO A 205 9.08 -5.70 -3.05
CA PRO A 205 10.09 -6.08 -4.03
C PRO A 205 11.47 -6.22 -3.38
N LYS A 206 12.15 -7.35 -3.62
CA LYS A 206 13.48 -7.66 -3.07
C LYS A 206 14.54 -6.57 -3.22
N PRO A 207 14.57 -5.75 -4.30
CA PRO A 207 15.58 -4.69 -4.42
C PRO A 207 15.57 -3.68 -3.25
N PHE A 208 14.44 -3.51 -2.55
CA PHE A 208 14.37 -2.65 -1.37
C PHE A 208 15.18 -3.16 -0.17
N ASP A 209 15.41 -4.48 -0.05
CA ASP A 209 16.18 -5.06 1.04
C ASP A 209 17.66 -4.62 1.02
N ALA A 210 18.15 -4.19 -0.15
CA ALA A 210 19.52 -3.76 -0.37
C ALA A 210 19.73 -2.24 -0.15
N ILE A 211 18.65 -1.50 0.11
CA ILE A 211 18.72 -0.05 0.34
C ILE A 211 19.19 0.20 1.79
N PRO A 212 20.29 0.94 2.00
CA PRO A 212 20.76 1.30 3.33
C PRO A 212 19.70 2.09 4.10
N ASN A 213 19.69 1.94 5.42
CA ASN A 213 18.98 2.89 6.28
C ASN A 213 19.69 4.26 6.25
N PRO A 214 18.94 5.36 6.45
CA PRO A 214 19.50 6.70 6.52
C PRO A 214 20.45 6.88 7.72
#